data_AF-A0A3M5VLK3-F1
#
_entry.id   AF-A0A3M5VLK3-F1
#
_cell.length_a   1.000
_cell.length_b   1.000
_cell.length_c   1.000
_cell.angle_alpha   90.00
_cell.angle_beta   90.00
_cell.angle_gamma   90.00
#
_symmetry.space_group_name_H-M   'P 1'
#
loop_
_entity.id
_entity.type
_entity.pdbx_description
1 polymer ?
#
loop_
_entity_poly.entity_id
_entity_poly.type
_entity_poly.pdbx_seq_one_letter_code
_entity_poly.pdbx_strand_id
1 'polypeptide(L)'
;MQWTQEQQPITHSTADKLLVQAFAGTGKTTTLVGYATQHSSVKMLYLCYNKSVEFAARGRFPRRNVVCKKAHGLAYAVYGS
;
A
#
# COMPACT_ATOMS: atom_id res chain seq x y z
N MET A 1 -13.58 11.21 2.15
CA MET A 1 -12.31 11.60 1.51
C MET A 1 -12.63 11.75 0.02
N GLN A 2 -12.30 12.89 -0.60
CA GLN A 2 -12.58 13.13 -2.01
C GLN A 2 -11.30 12.88 -2.81
N TRP A 3 -11.34 11.94 -3.76
CA TRP A 3 -10.21 11.62 -4.63
C TRP A 3 -10.15 12.58 -5.82
N THR A 4 -8.94 12.93 -6.27
CA THR A 4 -8.78 13.68 -7.52
C THR A 4 -9.10 12.82 -8.73
N GLN A 5 -9.26 13.44 -9.91
CA GLN A 5 -9.54 12.72 -11.16
C GLN A 5 -8.43 11.72 -11.52
N GLU A 6 -7.20 11.99 -11.12
CA GLU A 6 -6.03 11.12 -11.32
C GLU A 6 -5.99 9.98 -10.30
N GLN A 7 -6.48 10.21 -9.08
CA GLN A 7 -6.47 9.21 -8.00
C GLN A 7 -7.65 8.24 -8.07
N GLN A 8 -8.82 8.68 -8.52
CA GLN A 8 -10.00 7.84 -8.70
C GLN A 8 -9.75 6.55 -9.51
N PRO A 9 -9.15 6.58 -10.71
CA PRO A 9 -8.94 5.37 -11.49
C PRO A 9 -7.99 4.39 -10.79
N ILE A 10 -7.07 4.90 -9.96
CA ILE A 10 -6.16 4.06 -9.17
C ILE A 10 -6.95 3.31 -8.11
N THR A 11 -7.78 4.00 -7.32
CA THR A 11 -8.52 3.35 -6.21
C THR A 11 -9.57 2.35 -6.68
N HIS A 12 -10.17 2.61 -7.86
CA HIS A 12 -11.21 1.76 -8.46
C HIS A 12 -10.65 0.66 -9.36
N SER A 13 -9.34 0.65 -9.63
CA SER A 13 -8.74 -0.32 -10.54
C SER A 13 -8.94 -1.75 -10.05
N THR A 14 -9.22 -2.64 -10.98
CA THR A 14 -9.25 -4.11 -10.79
C THR A 14 -8.21 -4.81 -11.66
N ALA A 15 -7.28 -4.06 -12.25
CA ALA A 15 -6.26 -4.61 -13.13
C ALA A 15 -5.28 -5.50 -12.33
N ASP A 16 -4.86 -6.62 -12.93
CA ASP A 16 -3.89 -7.53 -12.32
C ASP A 16 -2.53 -6.86 -12.07
N LYS A 17 -2.17 -5.89 -12.92
CA LYS A 17 -0.95 -5.09 -12.81
C LYS A 17 -1.28 -3.62 -13.04
N LEU A 18 -1.00 -2.82 -12.02
CA LEU A 18 -1.21 -1.37 -12.05
C LEU A 18 0.11 -0.65 -11.76
N LEU A 19 0.56 0.18 -12.70
CA LEU A 19 1.68 1.08 -12.50
C LEU A 19 1.15 2.49 -12.22
N VAL A 20 1.56 3.07 -11.09
CA VAL A 20 1.18 4.43 -10.70
C VAL A 20 2.41 5.32 -10.67
N GLN A 21 2.48 6.28 -11.58
CA GLN A 21 3.52 7.31 -11.57
C GLN A 21 3.05 8.50 -10.74
N ALA A 22 3.82 8.86 -9.72
CA ALA A 22 3.41 9.90 -8.78
C ALA A 22 4.62 10.63 -8.17
N PHE A 23 4.64 11.94 -8.34
CA PHE A 23 5.71 12.82 -7.83
C PHE A 23 5.75 12.90 -6.30
N ALA A 24 6.82 13.47 -5.77
CA ALA A 24 6.92 13.73 -4.33
C ALA A 24 5.73 14.61 -3.88
N GLY A 25 5.13 14.29 -2.72
CA GLY A 25 4.01 15.06 -2.18
C GLY A 25 2.62 14.79 -2.79
N THR A 26 2.49 14.03 -3.89
CA THR A 26 1.18 13.85 -4.57
C THR A 26 0.24 12.80 -3.94
N GLY A 27 0.46 12.44 -2.67
CA GLY A 27 -0.45 11.56 -1.95
C GLY A 27 -0.36 10.06 -2.29
N LYS A 28 0.76 9.57 -2.86
CA LYS A 28 1.01 8.14 -3.16
C LYS A 28 0.46 7.16 -2.12
N THR A 29 0.90 7.31 -0.87
CA THR A 29 0.50 6.40 0.21
C THR A 29 -0.99 6.55 0.52
N THR A 30 -1.53 7.76 0.47
CA THR A 30 -2.95 8.03 0.66
C THR A 30 -3.80 7.32 -0.38
N THR A 31 -3.42 7.40 -1.66
CA THR A 31 -4.10 6.70 -2.75
C THR A 31 -4.07 5.18 -2.56
N LEU A 32 -2.93 4.61 -2.13
CA LEU A 32 -2.82 3.18 -1.85
C LEU A 32 -3.65 2.74 -0.62
N VAL A 33 -3.77 3.58 0.41
CA VAL A 33 -4.68 3.33 1.54
C VAL A 33 -6.14 3.33 1.06
N GLY A 34 -6.49 4.27 0.19
CA GLY A 34 -7.80 4.34 -0.46
C GLY A 34 -8.13 3.05 -1.22
N TYR A 35 -7.20 2.60 -2.06
CA TYR A 35 -7.29 1.33 -2.77
C TYR A 35 -7.53 0.16 -1.80
N ALA A 36 -6.70 0.02 -0.77
CA ALA A 36 -6.84 -1.07 0.20
C ALA A 36 -8.17 -1.03 0.98
N THR A 37 -8.73 0.16 1.20
CA THR A 37 -10.01 0.36 1.88
C THR A 37 -11.18 -0.04 0.97
N GLN A 38 -11.12 0.37 -0.29
CA GLN A 38 -12.13 0.05 -1.30
C GLN A 38 -12.20 -1.46 -1.58
N HIS A 39 -11.05 -2.13 -1.57
CA HIS A 39 -10.90 -3.57 -1.78
C HIS A 39 -10.72 -4.33 -0.47
N SER A 40 -11.56 -4.04 0.53
CA SER A 40 -11.43 -4.56 1.90
C SER A 40 -11.51 -6.09 2.04
N SER A 41 -12.09 -6.79 1.06
CA SER A 41 -12.15 -8.25 0.99
C SER A 41 -10.84 -8.89 0.49
N VAL A 42 -9.96 -8.11 -0.14
CA VAL A 42 -8.71 -8.61 -0.75
C VAL A 42 -7.59 -8.51 0.26
N LYS A 43 -6.89 -9.63 0.50
CA LYS A 43 -5.68 -9.66 1.31
C LYS A 43 -4.51 -9.08 0.53
N MET A 44 -3.82 -8.11 1.11
CA MET A 44 -2.76 -7.36 0.45
C MET A 44 -1.48 -7.33 1.28
N LEU A 45 -0.34 -7.29 0.59
CA LEU A 45 0.97 -7.05 1.17
C LEU A 45 1.49 -5.69 0.68
N TYR A 46 1.67 -4.76 1.61
CA TYR A 46 2.35 -3.50 1.34
C TYR A 46 3.85 -3.66 1.61
N LEU A 47 4.65 -3.54 0.56
CA LEU A 47 6.11 -3.57 0.62
C LEU A 47 6.71 -2.18 0.61
N CYS A 48 7.65 -1.96 1.52
CA CYS A 48 8.38 -0.71 1.63
C CYS A 48 9.89 -0.95 1.82
N TYR A 49 10.67 0.12 1.64
CA TYR A 49 12.12 0.03 1.65
C TYR A 49 12.70 -0.08 3.06
N ASN A 50 12.28 0.80 3.97
CA ASN A 50 12.88 0.95 5.29
C ASN A 50 11.86 0.80 6.43
N LYS A 51 12.39 0.63 7.65
CA LYS A 51 11.59 0.37 8.86
C LYS A 51 10.72 1.58 9.26
N SER A 52 11.16 2.81 9.00
CA SER A 52 10.36 4.01 9.33
C SER A 52 9.11 4.10 8.45
N VAL A 53 9.21 3.82 7.15
CA VAL A 53 8.06 3.75 6.24
C VAL A 53 7.13 2.59 6.61
N GLU A 54 7.68 1.45 7.03
CA GLU A 54 6.88 0.31 7.51
C GLU A 54 6.00 0.71 8.70
N PHE A 55 6.57 1.36 9.71
CA PHE A 55 5.81 1.83 10.88
C PHE A 55 4.77 2.88 10.51
N ALA A 56 5.13 3.87 9.69
CA ALA A 56 4.18 4.88 9.22
C ALA A 56 3.01 4.24 8.45
N ALA A 57 3.30 3.24 7.60
CA ALA A 57 2.28 2.51 6.85
C ALA A 57 1.36 1.70 7.77
N ARG A 58 1.88 1.03 8.81
CA ARG A 58 1.07 0.29 9.80
C ARG A 58 0.08 1.16 10.57
N GLY A 59 0.33 2.46 10.66
CA GLY A 59 -0.60 3.43 11.25
C GLY A 59 -1.68 3.91 10.28
N ARG A 60 -1.48 3.75 8.97
CA ARG A 60 -2.36 4.31 7.92
C ARG A 60 -3.20 3.25 7.21
N PHE A 61 -2.64 2.07 6.95
CA PHE A 61 -3.33 1.01 6.22
C PHE A 61 -4.32 0.23 7.11
N PRO A 62 -5.45 -0.24 6.55
CA PRO A 62 -6.40 -1.06 7.29
C PRO A 62 -5.78 -2.41 7.67
N ARG A 63 -5.69 -2.67 8.98
CA ARG A 63 -5.06 -3.89 9.53
C ARG A 63 -5.83 -5.18 9.22
N ARG A 64 -7.11 -5.06 8.85
CA ARG A 64 -7.98 -6.22 8.56
C ARG A 64 -7.50 -7.00 7.33
N ASN A 65 -7.02 -6.29 6.30
CA ASN A 65 -6.71 -6.88 5.01
C ASN A 65 -5.31 -6.55 4.49
N VAL A 66 -4.56 -5.62 5.11
CA VAL A 66 -3.22 -5.24 4.67
C VAL A 66 -2.15 -5.62 5.69
N VAL A 67 -1.12 -6.31 5.22
CA VAL A 67 0.12 -6.55 5.97
C VAL A 67 1.20 -5.62 5.45
N CYS A 68 1.79 -4.80 6.32
CA CYS A 68 2.91 -3.91 5.96
C CYS A 68 4.25 -4.51 6.40
N LYS A 69 5.18 -4.67 5.46
CA LYS A 69 6.53 -5.20 5.69
C LYS A 69 7.56 -4.42 4.88
N LYS A 70 8.78 -4.34 5.41
CA LYS A 70 9.96 -4.01 4.58
C LYS A 70 10.43 -5.25 3.82
N ALA A 71 10.97 -5.09 2.61
CA ALA A 71 11.38 -6.21 1.76
C ALA A 71 12.32 -7.20 2.48
N HIS A 72 13.33 -6.69 3.18
CA HIS A 72 14.27 -7.51 3.95
C HIS A 72 13.60 -8.24 5.12
N GLY A 73 12.59 -7.62 5.73
CA GLY A 73 11.83 -8.23 6.83
C GLY A 73 10.89 -9.33 6.33
N LEU A 74 10.42 -9.24 5.09
CA LEU A 74 9.70 -10.33 4.45
C LEU A 74 10.64 -11.52 4.20
N ALA A 75 11.82 -11.27 3.63
CA ALA A 75 12.79 -12.33 3.35
C ALA A 75 13.30 -13.02 4.63
N TYR A 76 13.61 -12.25 5.69
CA TYR A 76 14.06 -12.80 6.96
C TYR A 76 13.04 -13.73 7.62
N ALA A 77 11.73 -13.52 7.41
CA ALA A 77 10.71 -14.41 7.97
C ALA A 77 10.73 -15.83 7.36
N VAL A 78 11.36 -15.98 6.18
CA VAL A 78 11.45 -17.27 5.46
C VAL A 78 12.85 -17.87 5.56
N TYR A 79 13.88 -17.03 5.46
CA TYR A 79 15.27 -17.46 5.36
C TYR A 79 16.13 -17.06 6.55
N GLY A 80 15.58 -16.29 7.49
CA GLY A 80 16.27 -15.91 8.71
C GLY A 80 16.39 -17.12 9.63
N SER A 81 17.62 -17.48 9.95
CA SER A 81 17.98 -18.39 11.05
C SER A 81 17.68 -17.77 12.41
#